data_AF-A0A934DKH4-F1
#
_entry.id   AF-A0A934DKH4-F1
#
_cell.length_a   1.000
_cell.length_b   1.000
_cell.length_c   1.000
_cell.angle_alpha   90.00
_cell.angle_beta   90.00
_cell.angle_gamma   90.00
#
_symmetry.space_group_name_H-M   'P 1'
#
loop_
_entity.id
_entity.type
_entity.pdbx_description
1 polymer ?
#
loop_
_entity_poly.entity_id
_entity_poly.type
_entity_poly.pdbx_seq_one_letter_code
_entity_poly.pdbx_strand_id
1 'polypeptide(L)'
;MSKIRNVFYVMLLLCIWAGVVHAADESGAVQPATTEKYQKVRNQVELLENQPGGKKAPEVLEQARKSIATAQAGLKSGSDKTTSEYAEMAALQVVLAGALAEERDAAAATENARKLLVSHENRLTSILSGKGDK
;
A
#
# COMPACT_ATOMS: atom_id res chain seq x y z
N MET A 1 34.44 34.16 -37.36
CA MET A 1 33.41 34.05 -36.31
C MET A 1 31.99 33.82 -36.88
N SER A 2 31.80 32.93 -37.88
CA SER A 2 30.47 32.64 -38.45
C SER A 2 30.01 31.19 -38.24
N LYS A 3 30.95 30.26 -38.00
CA LYS A 3 30.65 28.83 -37.83
C LYS A 3 30.01 28.48 -36.47
N ILE A 4 30.30 29.24 -35.41
CA ILE A 4 29.74 29.01 -34.06
C ILE A 4 28.26 29.40 -34.00
N ARG A 5 27.82 30.39 -34.80
CA ARG A 5 26.43 30.84 -34.86
C ARG A 5 25.52 29.79 -35.52
N ASN A 6 26.00 29.08 -36.55
CA ASN A 6 25.26 28.00 -37.19
C ASN A 6 25.14 26.73 -36.33
N VAL A 7 26.13 26.43 -35.49
CA VAL A 7 26.06 25.29 -34.57
C VAL A 7 24.99 25.53 -33.50
N PHE A 8 24.85 26.77 -33.02
CA PHE A 8 23.80 27.12 -32.07
C PHE A 8 22.39 26.98 -32.66
N TYR A 9 22.19 27.36 -33.93
CA TYR A 9 20.90 27.19 -34.62
C TYR A 9 20.54 25.73 -34.89
N VAL A 10 21.52 24.88 -35.24
CA VAL A 10 21.28 23.43 -35.45
C VAL A 10 20.99 22.74 -34.12
N MET A 11 21.64 23.14 -33.03
CA MET A 11 21.39 22.59 -31.69
C MET A 11 20.02 23.05 -31.14
N LEU A 12 19.61 24.29 -31.41
CA LEU A 12 18.27 24.80 -31.05
C LEU A 12 17.15 24.12 -31.86
N LEU A 13 17.39 23.80 -33.14
CA LEU A 13 16.44 23.06 -33.99
C LEU A 13 16.31 21.58 -33.59
N LEU A 14 17.38 20.97 -33.08
CA LEU A 14 17.36 19.59 -32.57
C LEU A 14 16.58 19.45 -31.25
N CYS A 15 16.57 20.50 -30.41
CA CYS A 15 15.77 20.52 -29.18
C CYS A 15 14.25 20.66 -29.44
N ILE A 16 13.84 21.16 -30.60
CA ILE A 16 12.41 21.31 -30.94
C ILE A 16 11.79 19.97 -31.37
N TRP A 17 12.61 19.00 -31.82
CA TRP A 17 12.14 17.62 -32.10
C TRP A 17 12.00 16.74 -30.84
N ALA A 18 12.50 17.18 -29.68
CA ALA A 18 12.21 16.51 -28.41
C ALA A 18 10.80 16.85 -27.87
N GLY A 19 10.07 17.74 -28.56
CA GLY A 19 8.71 18.18 -28.19
C GLY A 19 7.56 17.31 -28.74
N VAL A 20 7.83 16.15 -29.33
CA VAL A 20 6.77 15.22 -29.77
C VAL A 20 6.94 13.87 -29.06
N VAL A 21 6.64 13.86 -27.75
CA VAL A 21 6.46 12.63 -27.00
C VAL A 21 5.15 12.74 -26.24
N HIS A 22 4.19 11.93 -26.69
CA HIS A 22 2.82 11.73 -26.22
C HIS A 22 1.82 12.86 -26.54
N ALA A 23 1.35 12.88 -27.79
CA ALA A 23 -0.09 12.84 -27.96
C ALA A 23 -0.55 11.55 -27.25
N ALA A 24 -0.99 11.68 -26.00
CA ALA A 24 -1.72 10.62 -25.33
C ALA A 24 -2.91 10.32 -26.23
N ASP A 25 -2.86 9.16 -26.86
CA ASP A 25 -4.00 8.59 -27.52
C ASP A 25 -5.07 8.47 -26.43
N GLU A 26 -6.00 9.42 -26.39
CA GLU A 26 -7.30 9.28 -25.72
C GLU A 26 -8.12 8.23 -26.49
N SER A 27 -7.51 7.07 -26.76
CA SER A 27 -8.28 5.86 -26.89
C SER A 27 -8.96 5.70 -25.54
N GLY A 28 -10.29 5.63 -25.52
CA GLY A 28 -11.07 5.34 -24.31
C GLY A 28 -10.83 3.93 -23.77
N ALA A 29 -9.63 3.38 -23.96
CA ALA A 29 -9.18 2.08 -23.55
C ALA A 29 -8.10 2.23 -22.47
N VAL A 30 -8.26 1.45 -21.41
CA VAL A 30 -7.28 1.38 -20.32
C VAL A 30 -5.98 0.77 -20.81
N GLN A 31 -4.84 1.30 -20.36
CA GLN A 31 -3.53 0.81 -20.78
C GLN A 31 -3.33 -0.64 -20.30
N PRO A 32 -2.62 -1.49 -21.07
CA PRO A 32 -2.33 -2.86 -20.66
C PRO A 32 -1.59 -2.94 -19.31
N ALA A 33 -0.64 -2.04 -19.07
CA ALA A 33 0.11 -1.96 -17.80
C ALA A 33 -0.80 -1.68 -16.60
N THR A 34 -1.80 -0.80 -16.77
CA THR A 34 -2.79 -0.48 -15.74
C THR A 34 -3.69 -1.68 -15.45
N THR A 35 -4.06 -2.43 -16.49
CA THR A 35 -4.84 -3.67 -16.36
C THR A 35 -4.07 -4.74 -15.60
N GLU A 36 -2.78 -4.92 -15.90
CA GLU A 36 -1.90 -5.85 -15.19
C GLU A 36 -1.72 -5.47 -13.71
N LYS A 37 -1.50 -4.17 -13.43
CA LYS A 37 -1.45 -3.65 -12.04
C LYS A 37 -2.74 -3.96 -11.30
N TYR A 38 -3.90 -3.68 -11.90
CA TYR A 38 -5.20 -4.01 -11.32
C TYR A 38 -5.33 -5.51 -10.98
N GLN A 39 -4.99 -6.40 -11.93
CA GLN A 39 -5.09 -7.85 -11.71
C GLN A 39 -4.18 -8.31 -10.58
N LYS A 40 -2.93 -7.84 -10.54
CA LYS A 40 -1.99 -8.16 -9.48
C LYS A 40 -2.51 -7.72 -8.12
N VAL A 41 -2.98 -6.49 -7.99
CA VAL A 41 -3.47 -5.98 -6.70
C VAL A 41 -4.77 -6.66 -6.29
N ARG A 42 -5.67 -6.94 -7.23
CA ARG A 42 -6.88 -7.72 -6.96
C ARG A 42 -6.53 -9.07 -6.32
N ASN A 43 -5.57 -9.79 -6.90
CA ASN A 43 -5.12 -11.08 -6.36
C ASN A 43 -4.53 -10.91 -4.94
N GLN A 44 -3.80 -9.82 -4.68
CA GLN A 44 -3.29 -9.52 -3.34
C GLN A 44 -4.40 -9.27 -2.32
N VAL A 45 -5.47 -8.56 -2.70
CA VAL A 45 -6.64 -8.33 -1.85
C VAL A 45 -7.40 -9.63 -1.57
N GLU A 46 -7.54 -10.51 -2.56
CA GLU A 46 -8.15 -11.84 -2.37
C GLU A 46 -7.31 -12.73 -1.43
N LEU A 47 -5.98 -12.68 -1.55
CA LEU A 47 -5.08 -13.40 -0.65
C LEU A 47 -5.11 -12.85 0.79
N LEU A 48 -5.27 -11.53 0.94
CA LEU A 48 -5.27 -10.85 2.23
C LEU A 48 -6.33 -11.42 3.20
N GLU A 49 -7.48 -11.85 2.67
CA GLU A 49 -8.60 -12.44 3.45
C GLU A 49 -8.16 -13.60 4.35
N ASN A 50 -7.19 -14.39 3.87
CA ASN A 50 -6.69 -15.57 4.57
C ASN A 50 -5.42 -15.30 5.39
N GLN A 51 -4.86 -14.10 5.29
CA GLN A 51 -3.63 -13.69 5.96
C GLN A 51 -3.91 -13.00 7.31
N PRO A 52 -2.90 -12.87 8.19
CA PRO A 52 -3.02 -12.11 9.44
C PRO A 52 -3.58 -10.71 9.23
N GLY A 53 -3.18 -10.03 8.14
CA GLY A 53 -3.71 -8.72 7.75
C GLY A 53 -5.23 -8.70 7.60
N GLY A 54 -5.82 -9.66 6.87
CA GLY A 54 -7.27 -9.72 6.71
C GLY A 54 -8.03 -10.14 7.97
N LYS A 55 -7.43 -11.00 8.81
CA LYS A 55 -8.06 -11.47 10.06
C LYS A 55 -8.00 -10.44 11.18
N LYS A 56 -6.86 -9.74 11.29
CA LYS A 56 -6.60 -8.80 12.38
C LYS A 56 -6.96 -7.38 12.02
N ALA A 57 -7.01 -7.01 10.74
CA ALA A 57 -7.42 -5.69 10.23
C ALA A 57 -8.55 -5.77 9.20
N PRO A 58 -9.73 -6.32 9.58
CA PRO A 58 -10.86 -6.47 8.66
C PRO A 58 -11.36 -5.14 8.09
N GLU A 59 -11.22 -4.04 8.83
CA GLU A 59 -11.59 -2.69 8.39
C GLU A 59 -10.77 -2.22 7.18
N VAL A 60 -9.48 -2.57 7.13
CA VAL A 60 -8.61 -2.20 6.01
C VAL A 60 -8.84 -3.14 4.83
N LEU A 61 -9.12 -4.42 5.08
CA LEU A 61 -9.55 -5.35 4.04
C LEU A 61 -10.84 -4.87 3.35
N GLU A 62 -11.81 -4.36 4.10
CA GLU A 62 -13.05 -3.81 3.52
C GLU A 62 -12.76 -2.59 2.62
N GLN A 63 -11.86 -1.70 3.06
CA GLN A 63 -11.43 -0.56 2.25
C GLN A 63 -10.69 -1.00 0.98
N ALA A 64 -9.80 -2.00 1.07
CA ALA A 64 -9.10 -2.59 -0.07
C ALA A 64 -10.07 -3.15 -1.11
N ARG A 65 -11.12 -3.86 -0.65
CA ARG A 65 -12.18 -4.37 -1.52
C ARG A 65 -12.96 -3.25 -2.20
N LYS A 66 -13.31 -2.17 -1.48
CA LYS A 66 -13.96 -0.98 -2.07
C LYS A 66 -13.08 -0.34 -3.14
N SER A 67 -11.79 -0.17 -2.88
CA SER A 67 -10.84 0.37 -3.84
C SER A 67 -10.73 -0.49 -5.10
N ILE A 68 -10.64 -1.82 -4.96
CA ILE A 68 -10.64 -2.74 -6.11
C ILE A 68 -11.96 -2.69 -6.89
N ALA A 69 -13.10 -2.55 -6.22
CA ALA A 69 -14.39 -2.41 -6.90
C ALA A 69 -14.44 -1.12 -7.74
N THR A 70 -13.92 0.00 -7.23
CA THR A 70 -13.84 1.24 -8.00
C THR A 70 -12.83 1.16 -9.13
N ALA A 71 -11.68 0.52 -8.93
CA ALA A 71 -10.71 0.26 -10.00
C ALA A 71 -11.33 -0.58 -11.12
N GLN A 72 -12.13 -1.59 -10.76
CA GLN A 72 -12.87 -2.41 -11.72
C GLN A 72 -13.92 -1.59 -12.48
N ALA A 73 -14.60 -0.65 -11.82
CA ALA A 73 -15.54 0.26 -12.48
C ALA A 73 -14.81 1.15 -13.50
N GLY A 74 -13.64 1.69 -13.14
CA GLY A 74 -12.77 2.43 -14.05
C GLY A 74 -12.35 1.59 -15.27
N LEU A 75 -12.00 0.32 -15.05
CA LEU A 75 -11.60 -0.59 -16.13
C LEU A 75 -12.76 -0.82 -17.10
N LYS A 76 -13.97 -1.01 -16.58
CA LYS A 76 -15.19 -1.20 -17.38
C LYS A 76 -15.61 0.05 -18.16
N SER A 77 -15.33 1.24 -17.62
CA SER A 77 -15.68 2.51 -18.26
C SER A 77 -14.58 3.08 -19.17
N GLY A 78 -13.44 2.39 -19.31
CA GLY A 78 -12.31 2.87 -20.10
C GLY A 78 -11.46 3.94 -19.41
N SER A 79 -11.68 4.21 -18.12
CA SER A 79 -10.93 5.22 -17.37
C SER A 79 -9.61 4.65 -16.83
N ASP A 80 -8.52 4.88 -17.55
CA ASP A 80 -7.18 4.46 -17.15
C ASP A 80 -6.76 5.10 -15.81
N LYS A 81 -7.01 6.40 -15.66
CA LYS A 81 -6.73 7.15 -14.43
C LYS A 81 -7.44 6.54 -13.22
N THR A 82 -8.76 6.35 -13.30
CA THR A 82 -9.53 5.76 -12.19
C THR A 82 -9.06 4.35 -11.89
N THR A 83 -8.78 3.54 -12.91
CA THR A 83 -8.28 2.18 -12.71
C THR A 83 -6.94 2.18 -11.97
N SER A 84 -6.00 3.03 -12.40
CA SER A 84 -4.65 3.09 -11.83
C SER A 84 -4.64 3.62 -10.40
N GLU A 85 -5.34 4.73 -10.13
CA GLU A 85 -5.38 5.37 -8.81
C GLU A 85 -5.99 4.45 -7.75
N TYR A 86 -7.12 3.82 -8.08
CA TYR A 86 -7.81 2.95 -7.13
C TYR A 86 -7.11 1.58 -6.97
N ALA A 87 -6.44 1.08 -8.01
CA ALA A 87 -5.55 -0.08 -7.87
C ALA A 87 -4.35 0.24 -6.96
N GLU A 88 -3.81 1.45 -7.02
CA GLU A 88 -2.72 1.88 -6.13
C GLU A 88 -3.19 2.01 -4.68
N MET A 89 -4.35 2.63 -4.46
CA MET A 89 -4.94 2.75 -3.13
C MET A 89 -5.21 1.37 -2.52
N ALA A 90 -5.73 0.42 -3.30
CA ALA A 90 -5.90 -0.96 -2.85
C ALA A 90 -4.55 -1.61 -2.46
N ALA A 91 -3.48 -1.36 -3.22
CA ALA A 91 -2.16 -1.90 -2.92
C ALA A 91 -1.61 -1.37 -1.60
N LEU A 92 -1.76 -0.05 -1.35
CA LEU A 92 -1.37 0.57 -0.09
C LEU A 92 -2.18 0.01 1.09
N GLN A 93 -3.48 -0.24 0.90
CA GLN A 93 -4.34 -0.83 1.92
C GLN A 93 -3.92 -2.28 2.25
N VAL A 94 -3.46 -3.07 1.28
CA VAL A 94 -2.89 -4.41 1.55
C VAL A 94 -1.68 -4.31 2.47
N VAL A 95 -0.75 -3.40 2.18
CA VAL A 95 0.45 -3.18 3.01
C VAL A 95 0.07 -2.70 4.41
N LEU A 96 -0.87 -1.74 4.50
CA LEU A 96 -1.37 -1.21 5.77
C LEU A 96 -2.01 -2.29 6.63
N ALA A 97 -2.80 -3.19 6.03
CA ALA A 97 -3.42 -4.30 6.75
C ALA A 97 -2.36 -5.24 7.37
N GLY A 98 -1.27 -5.50 6.65
CA GLY A 98 -0.12 -6.25 7.17
C GLY A 98 0.53 -5.55 8.37
N ALA A 99 0.83 -4.27 8.23
CA ALA A 99 1.44 -3.47 9.31
C ALA A 99 0.56 -3.39 10.56
N LEU A 100 -0.76 -3.24 10.41
CA LEU A 100 -1.70 -3.24 11.54
C LEU A 100 -1.80 -4.61 12.22
N ALA A 101 -1.69 -5.70 11.46
CA ALA A 101 -1.66 -7.03 12.06
C ALA A 101 -0.41 -7.21 12.94
N GLU A 102 0.75 -6.74 12.49
CA GLU A 102 2.00 -6.77 13.27
C GLU A 102 1.93 -5.87 14.51
N GLU A 103 1.39 -4.67 14.38
CA GLU A 103 1.19 -3.75 15.50
C GLU A 103 0.30 -4.36 16.58
N ARG A 104 -0.82 -4.98 16.18
CA ARG A 104 -1.75 -5.66 17.09
C ARG A 104 -1.11 -6.84 17.81
N ASP A 105 -0.23 -7.58 17.13
CA ASP A 105 0.55 -8.66 17.76
C ASP A 105 1.55 -8.13 18.78
N ALA A 106 2.26 -7.06 18.45
CA ALA A 106 3.19 -6.42 19.37
C ALA A 106 2.46 -5.86 20.60
N ALA A 107 1.28 -5.25 20.40
CA ALA A 107 0.44 -4.76 21.49
C ALA A 107 -0.03 -5.89 22.41
N ALA A 108 -0.49 -7.02 21.84
CA ALA A 108 -0.91 -8.19 22.62
C ALA A 108 0.26 -8.81 23.40
N ALA A 109 1.45 -8.91 22.80
CA ALA A 109 2.64 -9.40 23.48
C ALA A 109 3.07 -8.49 24.65
N THR A 110 3.02 -7.17 24.44
CA THR A 110 3.34 -6.17 25.46
C THR A 110 2.38 -6.25 26.64
N GLU A 111 1.07 -6.38 26.37
CA GLU A 111 0.06 -6.51 27.42
C GLU A 111 0.25 -7.81 28.23
N ASN A 112 0.58 -8.92 27.57
CA ASN A 112 0.88 -10.17 28.27
C ASN A 112 2.14 -10.08 29.13
N ALA A 113 3.20 -9.44 28.61
CA ALA A 113 4.43 -9.20 29.37
C ALA A 113 4.15 -8.33 30.62
N ARG A 114 3.31 -7.31 30.48
CA ARG A 114 2.88 -6.45 31.60
C ARG A 114 2.14 -7.24 32.67
N LYS A 115 1.22 -8.13 32.29
CA LYS A 115 0.49 -8.98 33.25
C LYS A 115 1.42 -9.92 34.03
N LEU A 116 2.40 -10.52 33.34
CA LEU A 116 3.41 -11.36 33.98
C LEU A 116 4.27 -10.57 34.95
N LEU A 117 4.71 -9.37 34.56
CA LEU A 117 5.49 -8.48 35.43
C LEU A 117 4.72 -8.15 36.71
N VAL A 118 3.47 -7.72 36.61
CA VAL A 118 2.63 -7.44 37.79
C VAL A 118 2.42 -8.69 38.65
N SER A 119 2.20 -9.85 38.03
CA SER A 119 2.08 -11.12 38.77
C SER A 119 3.35 -11.44 39.57
N HIS A 120 4.52 -11.28 38.95
CA HIS A 120 5.80 -11.50 39.61
C HIS A 120 6.08 -10.49 40.71
N GLU A 121 5.79 -9.21 40.51
CA GLU A 121 5.91 -8.16 41.54
C GLU A 121 5.00 -8.44 42.74
N ASN A 122 3.76 -8.84 42.49
CA ASN A 122 2.82 -9.20 43.56
C ASN A 122 3.32 -10.42 44.35
N ARG A 123 3.82 -11.45 43.66
CA ARG A 123 4.41 -12.64 44.33
C ARG A 123 5.63 -12.27 45.14
N LEU A 124 6.54 -11.47 44.59
CA LEU A 124 7.73 -11.01 45.28
C LEU A 124 7.36 -10.21 46.53
N THR A 125 6.41 -9.29 46.41
CA THR A 125 5.90 -8.49 47.53
C THR A 125 5.30 -9.37 48.63
N SER A 126 4.52 -10.39 48.28
CA SER A 126 3.95 -11.35 49.24
C SER A 126 5.04 -12.09 50.03
N ILE A 127 6.07 -12.58 49.33
CA ILE A 127 7.22 -13.28 49.93
C ILE A 127 7.99 -12.32 50.86
N LEU A 128 8.34 -11.12 50.38
CA LEU A 128 9.12 -10.14 51.14
C LEU A 128 8.38 -9.60 52.36
N SER A 129 7.04 -9.51 52.31
CA SER A 129 6.22 -9.06 53.43
C SER A 129 6.07 -10.10 54.55
N GLY A 130 6.77 -11.24 54.47
CA GLY A 130 6.67 -12.33 55.45
C GLY A 130 5.31 -13.06 55.42
N LYS A 131 4.48 -12.82 54.41
CA LYS A 131 3.24 -13.56 54.12
C LYS A 131 3.49 -14.78 53.21
N GLY A 132 4.74 -15.20 53.08
CA GLY A 132 5.12 -16.37 52.28
C GLY A 132 4.40 -17.63 52.78
N ASP A 133 3.59 -18.19 51.88
CA ASP A 133 2.94 -19.51 51.87
C ASP A 133 2.99 -20.30 53.19
N LYS A 134 1.85 -20.36 53.89
CA LYS A 134 1.48 -21.52 54.71
C LYS A 134 0.64 -22.47 53.87
#